data_AF-A0A6M2A5U2-F1
#
_entry.id   AF-A0A6M2A5U2-F1
#
_cell.length_a   1.000
_cell.length_b   1.000
_cell.length_c   1.000
_cell.angle_alpha   90.00
_cell.angle_beta   90.00
_cell.angle_gamma   90.00
#
_symmetry.space_group_name_H-M   'P 1'
#
loop_
_entity.id
_entity.type
_entity.pdbx_description
1 polymer ?
#
loop_
_entity_poly.entity_id
_entity_poly.type
_entity_poly.pdbx_seq_one_letter_code
_entity_poly.pdbx_strand_id
1 'polypeptide(L)'
;MIITIDGPSGTGKTTIAKKVAARLGMTYFDTGAMYRSASLGLLKENISLTDTEAIERFLETFSFDVRIIDGEKRYFIDSIDVTAEIRSQKVNEIVSEVSAMPNVRKALWKIQRAYGEKQSAVFEGRDMGSVVFPQAEVKIYLDASPQVRAQRRLKELQEKLPIEAKKFDEKKMEEELKKRDRYDATRKLAPLKCPKKALRIDTSHLDEETVVQKIVDCHQKKLDNLFPNWIHSRRMPFLYRVVVFLTWIIFKIFYRYKVYGLEHYVKRAAIIAPNHNSYFDPPLAAISWPEDMHFLAKEELFRPFLFGKIIGSLNSHPVKGDVADISVFKTILQLLKEGKQIILFPEGGRMDGKIGKIKPGIVMFLMRSQSAIIPTYLHGTYEIWGRTQKFPKFFGKRAACVFGTPILWESFAHLEKRKAQEEIAKCLSKAIHELKDWYDSGAKGIPP
;
A
#
# COMPACT_ATOMS: atom_id res chain seq x y z
N MET A 1 -2.66 -1.06 0.75
CA MET A 1 -3.73 -1.53 -0.17
C MET A 1 -3.13 -2.22 -1.40
N ILE A 2 -3.73 -3.31 -1.86
CA ILE A 2 -3.25 -4.10 -3.01
C ILE A 2 -4.26 -4.03 -4.15
N ILE A 3 -3.77 -3.68 -5.35
CA ILE A 3 -4.52 -3.79 -6.61
C ILE A 3 -3.90 -4.94 -7.41
N THR A 4 -4.69 -5.92 -7.83
CA THR A 4 -4.24 -6.99 -8.73
C THR A 4 -4.81 -6.80 -10.12
N ILE A 5 -3.97 -6.91 -11.15
CA ILE A 5 -4.38 -6.87 -12.56
C ILE A 5 -3.97 -8.20 -13.20
N ASP A 6 -4.98 -9.07 -13.39
CA ASP A 6 -4.83 -10.37 -14.04
C ASP A 6 -5.37 -10.36 -15.47
N GLY A 7 -4.95 -11.32 -16.29
CA GLY A 7 -5.48 -11.51 -17.65
C GLY A 7 -4.51 -12.17 -18.63
N PRO A 8 -4.98 -12.57 -19.82
CA PRO A 8 -4.15 -13.21 -20.84
C PRO A 8 -3.07 -12.26 -21.40
N SER A 9 -2.12 -12.81 -22.15
CA SER A 9 -1.06 -12.00 -22.79
C SER A 9 -1.66 -11.11 -23.88
N GLY A 10 -1.15 -9.88 -24.03
CA GLY A 10 -1.59 -8.94 -25.07
C GLY A 10 -2.79 -8.05 -24.73
N THR A 11 -3.33 -8.12 -23.51
CA THR A 11 -4.44 -7.24 -23.05
C THR A 11 -4.00 -5.85 -22.58
N GLY A 12 -2.70 -5.54 -22.64
CA GLY A 12 -2.17 -4.24 -22.18
C GLY A 12 -1.89 -4.14 -20.67
N LYS A 13 -1.94 -5.25 -19.92
CA LYS A 13 -1.77 -5.27 -18.45
C LYS A 13 -0.57 -4.47 -17.95
N THR A 14 0.62 -4.68 -18.50
CA THR A 14 1.84 -3.97 -18.07
C THR A 14 1.70 -2.47 -18.23
N THR A 15 1.20 -2.00 -19.37
CA THR A 15 0.99 -0.56 -19.63
C THR A 15 -0.05 0.02 -18.67
N ILE A 16 -1.20 -0.66 -18.53
CA ILE A 16 -2.28 -0.24 -17.64
C ILE A 16 -1.82 -0.24 -16.18
N ALA A 17 -1.12 -1.28 -15.73
CA ALA A 17 -0.64 -1.40 -14.35
C ALA A 17 0.36 -0.29 -14.00
N LYS A 18 1.27 0.05 -14.91
CA LYS A 18 2.18 1.19 -14.73
C LYS A 18 1.43 2.52 -14.64
N LYS A 19 0.45 2.76 -15.53
CA LYS A 19 -0.36 3.99 -15.52
C LYS A 19 -1.23 4.10 -14.26
N VAL A 20 -1.88 3.00 -13.86
CA VAL A 20 -2.65 2.92 -12.61
C VAL A 20 -1.74 3.16 -11.41
N ALA A 21 -0.56 2.53 -11.38
CA ALA A 21 0.40 2.72 -10.30
C ALA A 21 0.89 4.17 -10.22
N ALA A 22 1.22 4.80 -11.35
CA ALA A 22 1.67 6.19 -11.41
C ALA A 22 0.57 7.19 -11.03
N ARG A 23 -0.66 6.99 -11.54
CA ARG A 23 -1.81 7.83 -11.18
C ARG A 23 -2.26 7.64 -9.75
N LEU A 24 -2.10 6.39 -9.31
CA LEU A 24 -2.06 5.93 -7.95
C LEU A 24 -1.11 6.83 -7.17
N GLY A 25 0.19 6.74 -7.45
CA GLY A 25 1.25 6.91 -6.46
C GLY A 25 1.51 5.60 -5.70
N MET A 26 1.12 4.47 -6.29
CA MET A 26 1.36 3.13 -5.75
C MET A 26 2.61 2.52 -6.40
N THR A 27 3.24 1.56 -5.71
CA THR A 27 4.35 0.82 -6.32
C THR A 27 3.85 -0.19 -7.36
N TYR A 28 4.34 -0.10 -8.59
CA TYR A 28 4.11 -1.15 -9.60
C TYR A 28 5.02 -2.35 -9.34
N PHE A 29 4.47 -3.56 -9.26
CA PHE A 29 5.22 -4.81 -9.13
C PHE A 29 5.03 -5.71 -10.37
N ASP A 30 6.14 -5.97 -11.08
CA ASP A 30 6.19 -6.81 -12.29
C ASP A 30 6.53 -8.24 -11.86
N THR A 31 5.52 -9.10 -11.77
CA THR A 31 5.75 -10.50 -11.42
C THR A 31 6.41 -11.28 -12.56
N GLY A 32 6.28 -10.82 -13.81
CA GLY A 32 6.94 -11.42 -14.96
C GLY A 32 8.46 -11.30 -14.87
N ALA A 33 8.97 -10.13 -14.48
CA ALA A 33 10.40 -9.91 -14.23
C ALA A 33 10.94 -10.86 -13.14
N MET A 34 10.14 -11.15 -12.12
CA MET A 34 10.51 -12.08 -11.06
C MET A 34 10.66 -13.53 -11.55
N TYR A 35 9.68 -14.06 -12.31
CA TYR A 35 9.80 -15.39 -12.90
C TYR A 35 10.97 -15.48 -13.88
N ARG A 36 11.24 -14.41 -14.62
CA ARG A 36 12.42 -14.31 -15.50
C ARG A 36 13.73 -14.30 -14.73
N SER A 37 13.76 -13.65 -13.57
CA SER A 37 14.93 -13.65 -12.68
C SER A 37 15.21 -15.05 -12.13
N ALA A 38 14.18 -15.76 -11.67
CA ALA A 38 14.33 -17.16 -11.26
C ALA A 38 14.81 -18.05 -12.43
N SER A 39 14.24 -17.86 -13.63
CA SER A 39 14.65 -18.59 -14.84
C SER A 39 16.12 -18.33 -15.19
N LEU A 40 16.55 -17.08 -15.07
CA LEU A 40 17.94 -16.69 -15.31
C LEU A 40 18.89 -17.31 -14.29
N GLY A 41 18.52 -17.34 -13.01
CA GLY A 41 19.32 -17.99 -11.97
C GLY A 41 19.51 -19.49 -12.24
N LEU A 42 18.44 -20.19 -12.62
CA LEU A 42 18.54 -21.60 -13.03
C LEU A 42 19.49 -21.80 -14.23
N LEU A 43 19.46 -20.90 -15.22
CA LEU A 43 20.39 -20.94 -16.36
C LEU A 43 21.84 -20.72 -15.93
N LYS A 44 22.10 -19.76 -15.04
CA LYS A 44 23.47 -19.44 -14.58
C LYS A 44 24.09 -20.59 -13.78
N GLU A 45 23.28 -21.26 -12.96
CA GLU A 45 23.70 -22.43 -12.18
C GLU A 45 23.70 -23.74 -13.00
N ASN A 46 23.35 -23.69 -14.30
CA ASN A 46 23.21 -24.85 -15.17
C ASN A 46 22.27 -25.94 -14.60
N ILE A 47 21.21 -25.54 -13.91
CA ILE A 47 20.24 -26.46 -13.31
C ILE A 47 19.25 -26.94 -14.37
N SER A 48 19.14 -28.26 -14.51
CA SER A 48 18.15 -28.90 -15.39
C SER A 48 16.73 -28.64 -14.91
N LEU A 49 15.82 -28.30 -15.83
CA LEU A 49 14.39 -28.11 -15.53
C LEU A 49 13.67 -29.38 -15.06
N THR A 50 14.31 -30.54 -15.23
CA THR A 50 13.79 -31.84 -14.77
C THR A 50 14.32 -32.23 -13.38
N ASP A 51 15.36 -31.56 -12.88
CA ASP A 51 15.94 -31.82 -11.56
C ASP A 51 15.20 -31.01 -10.48
N THR A 52 14.13 -31.62 -9.97
CA THR A 52 13.24 -30.96 -9.00
C THR A 52 13.97 -30.61 -7.70
N GLU A 53 14.88 -31.46 -7.23
CA GLU A 53 15.61 -31.22 -5.99
C GLU A 53 16.63 -30.08 -6.13
N ALA A 54 17.38 -30.02 -7.24
CA ALA A 54 18.30 -28.92 -7.49
C ALA A 54 17.57 -27.58 -7.60
N ILE A 55 16.39 -27.56 -8.25
CA ILE A 55 15.54 -26.38 -8.31
C ILE A 55 15.08 -25.95 -6.91
N GLU A 56 14.66 -26.89 -6.06
CA GLU A 56 14.23 -26.58 -4.69
C GLU A 56 15.37 -26.00 -3.84
N ARG A 57 16.56 -26.61 -3.88
CA ARG A 57 17.76 -26.07 -3.19
C ARG A 57 18.12 -24.66 -3.67
N PHE A 58 18.07 -24.42 -4.97
CA PHE A 58 18.29 -23.08 -5.53
C PHE A 58 17.25 -22.06 -5.02
N LEU A 59 15.98 -22.44 -4.98
CA LEU A 59 14.89 -21.56 -4.54
C LEU A 59 14.93 -21.23 -3.04
N GLU A 60 15.60 -22.04 -2.21
CA GLU A 60 15.79 -21.76 -0.78
C GLU A 60 16.73 -20.57 -0.55
N THR A 61 17.76 -20.43 -1.38
CA THR A 61 18.74 -19.34 -1.30
C THR A 61 18.45 -18.20 -2.28
N PHE A 62 17.53 -18.40 -3.23
CA PHE A 62 17.19 -17.41 -4.25
C PHE A 62 16.73 -16.09 -3.63
N SER A 63 17.52 -15.04 -3.83
CA SER A 63 17.15 -13.68 -3.47
C SER A 63 16.68 -12.90 -4.70
N PHE A 64 15.62 -12.11 -4.52
CA PHE A 64 15.12 -11.21 -5.54
C PHE A 64 14.87 -9.84 -4.91
N ASP A 65 15.51 -8.82 -5.46
CA ASP A 65 15.34 -7.44 -5.01
C ASP A 65 15.02 -6.51 -6.18
N VAL A 66 14.31 -5.44 -5.86
CA VAL A 66 13.82 -4.44 -6.80
C VAL A 66 14.18 -3.07 -6.25
N ARG A 67 14.97 -2.31 -7.01
CA ARG A 67 15.41 -0.97 -6.61
C ARG A 67 15.06 0.03 -7.70
N ILE A 68 14.81 1.27 -7.30
CA ILE A 68 14.72 2.40 -8.22
C ILE A 68 16.08 3.10 -8.17
N ILE A 69 16.77 3.13 -9.31
CA ILE A 69 18.09 3.77 -9.48
C ILE A 69 17.94 4.72 -10.66
N ASP A 70 18.22 6.01 -10.46
CA ASP A 70 18.06 7.07 -11.45
C ASP A 70 16.65 7.17 -12.05
N GLY A 71 15.62 6.89 -11.23
CA GLY A 71 14.22 6.85 -11.67
C GLY A 71 13.85 5.59 -12.47
N GLU A 72 14.81 4.70 -12.73
CA GLU A 72 14.58 3.44 -13.43
C GLU A 72 14.48 2.26 -12.47
N LYS A 73 13.54 1.36 -12.78
CA LYS A 73 13.34 0.15 -12.00
C LYS A 73 14.35 -0.91 -12.42
N ARG A 74 15.19 -1.34 -11.48
CA ARG A 74 16.22 -2.36 -11.67
C ARG A 74 15.95 -3.60 -10.82
N TYR A 75 16.35 -4.75 -11.34
CA TYR A 75 16.10 -6.07 -10.76
C TYR A 75 17.42 -6.72 -10.38
N PHE A 76 17.49 -7.31 -9.19
CA PHE A 76 18.70 -7.88 -8.64
C PHE A 76 18.49 -9.33 -8.20
N ILE A 77 19.49 -10.17 -8.46
CA ILE A 77 19.65 -11.50 -7.87
C ILE A 77 20.96 -11.46 -7.09
N ASP A 78 20.93 -11.74 -5.79
CA ASP A 78 22.10 -11.71 -4.90
C ASP A 78 22.91 -10.40 -5.01
N SER A 79 22.19 -9.28 -5.11
CA SER A 79 22.73 -7.92 -5.31
C SER A 79 23.39 -7.65 -6.67
N ILE A 80 23.31 -8.57 -7.64
CA ILE A 80 23.78 -8.39 -9.01
C ILE A 80 22.62 -7.87 -9.88
N ASP A 81 22.83 -6.76 -10.61
CA ASP A 81 21.84 -6.20 -11.53
C ASP A 81 21.63 -7.13 -12.73
N VAL A 82 20.42 -7.66 -12.88
CA VAL A 82 20.02 -8.57 -13.96
C VAL A 82 19.01 -7.94 -14.92
N THR A 83 18.78 -6.63 -14.83
CA THR A 83 17.68 -5.93 -15.52
C THR A 83 17.62 -6.16 -17.03
N ALA A 84 18.78 -6.16 -17.69
CA ALA A 84 18.87 -6.43 -19.13
C ALA A 84 18.77 -7.94 -19.42
N GLU A 85 19.46 -8.76 -18.64
CA GLU A 85 19.66 -10.19 -18.88
C GLU A 85 18.36 -11.01 -18.77
N ILE A 86 17.45 -10.61 -17.87
CA ILE A 86 16.13 -11.26 -17.72
C ILE A 86 15.23 -11.14 -18.95
N ARG A 87 15.58 -10.28 -19.91
CA ARG A 87 14.87 -10.08 -21.18
C ARG A 87 15.55 -10.77 -22.36
N SER A 88 16.66 -11.47 -22.12
CA SER A 88 17.38 -12.23 -23.14
C SER A 88 16.51 -13.32 -23.78
N GLN A 89 16.89 -13.71 -24.99
CA GLN A 89 16.21 -14.76 -25.74
C GLN A 89 16.22 -16.10 -24.99
N LYS A 90 17.36 -16.49 -24.40
CA LYS A 90 17.48 -17.70 -23.58
C LYS A 90 16.46 -17.74 -22.43
N VAL A 91 16.25 -16.61 -21.75
CA VAL A 91 15.24 -16.52 -20.68
C VAL A 91 13.82 -16.58 -21.23
N ASN A 92 13.54 -15.94 -22.38
CA ASN A 92 12.23 -15.98 -23.02
C ASN A 92 11.80 -17.41 -23.38
N GLU A 93 12.75 -18.27 -23.78
CA GLU A 93 12.51 -19.64 -24.18
C GLU A 93 12.05 -20.52 -23.00
N ILE A 94 12.68 -20.38 -21.84
CA ILE A 94 12.41 -21.27 -20.69
C ILE A 94 11.37 -20.73 -19.69
N VAL A 95 11.13 -19.41 -19.63
CA VAL A 95 10.32 -18.80 -18.55
C VAL A 95 8.89 -19.34 -18.49
N SER A 96 8.33 -19.76 -19.62
CA SER A 96 6.97 -20.32 -19.66
C SER A 96 6.90 -21.69 -18.97
N GLU A 97 7.95 -22.50 -19.09
CA GLU A 97 8.08 -23.80 -18.42
C GLU A 97 8.38 -23.60 -16.93
N VAL A 98 9.39 -22.79 -16.60
CA VAL A 98 9.75 -22.45 -15.21
C VAL A 98 8.57 -21.87 -14.44
N SER A 99 7.80 -20.94 -15.04
CA SER A 99 6.63 -20.34 -14.40
C SER A 99 5.44 -21.30 -14.24
N ALA A 100 5.46 -22.46 -14.89
CA ALA A 100 4.44 -23.50 -14.72
C ALA A 100 4.77 -24.47 -13.57
N MET A 101 6.04 -24.52 -13.12
CA MET A 101 6.49 -25.45 -12.09
C MET A 101 5.90 -25.15 -10.70
N PRO A 102 5.27 -26.12 -10.02
CA PRO A 102 4.66 -25.92 -8.71
C PRO A 102 5.59 -25.42 -7.60
N ASN A 103 6.80 -25.98 -7.51
CA ASN A 103 7.82 -25.61 -6.52
C ASN A 103 8.28 -24.15 -6.73
N VAL A 104 8.59 -23.75 -7.97
CA VAL A 104 8.94 -22.36 -8.32
C VAL A 104 7.84 -21.40 -7.91
N ARG A 105 6.58 -21.67 -8.29
CA ARG A 105 5.45 -20.78 -7.96
C ARG A 105 5.28 -20.60 -6.45
N LYS A 106 5.32 -21.71 -5.70
CA LYS A 106 5.19 -21.68 -4.24
C LYS A 106 6.30 -20.86 -3.58
N ALA A 107 7.54 -20.97 -4.05
CA ALA A 107 8.65 -20.17 -3.55
C ALA A 107 8.44 -18.67 -3.84
N LEU A 108 8.11 -18.32 -5.09
CA LEU A 108 7.96 -16.92 -5.48
C LEU A 108 6.73 -16.24 -4.87
N TRP A 109 5.66 -16.98 -4.53
CA TRP A 109 4.51 -16.41 -3.79
C TRP A 109 4.91 -15.84 -2.44
N LYS A 110 5.87 -16.46 -1.73
CA LYS A 110 6.33 -15.96 -0.43
C LYS A 110 6.91 -14.56 -0.58
N ILE A 111 7.77 -14.37 -1.58
CA ILE A 111 8.42 -13.09 -1.85
C ILE A 111 7.38 -12.06 -2.34
N GLN A 112 6.49 -12.43 -3.26
CA GLN A 112 5.42 -11.54 -3.74
C GLN A 112 4.54 -11.03 -2.59
N ARG A 113 4.10 -11.92 -1.70
CA ARG A 113 3.29 -11.56 -0.53
C ARG A 113 4.05 -10.63 0.41
N ALA A 114 5.32 -10.92 0.69
CA ALA A 114 6.16 -10.05 1.52
C ALA A 114 6.30 -8.62 0.95
N TYR A 115 6.35 -8.47 -0.38
CA TYR A 115 6.30 -7.14 -1.01
C TYR A 115 4.95 -6.44 -0.83
N GLY A 116 3.84 -7.19 -0.94
CA GLY A 116 2.49 -6.65 -0.77
C GLY A 116 2.16 -6.25 0.67
N GLU A 117 2.85 -6.81 1.65
CA GLU A 117 2.71 -6.42 3.06
C GLU A 117 3.37 -5.07 3.36
N LYS A 118 4.49 -4.74 2.70
CA LYS A 118 5.30 -3.56 3.02
C LYS A 118 4.70 -2.24 2.55
N GLN A 119 3.94 -2.24 1.46
CA GLN A 119 3.47 -1.01 0.84
C GLN A 119 2.25 -1.21 -0.05
N SER A 120 1.61 -0.11 -0.40
CA SER A 120 0.57 -0.12 -1.41
C SER A 120 1.15 -0.36 -2.80
N ALA A 121 0.63 -1.38 -3.48
CA ALA A 121 1.18 -1.82 -4.74
C ALA A 121 0.13 -2.33 -5.75
N VAL A 122 0.46 -2.17 -7.03
CA VAL A 122 -0.24 -2.73 -8.18
C VAL A 122 0.55 -3.95 -8.66
N PHE A 123 -0.01 -5.13 -8.46
CA PHE A 123 0.57 -6.40 -8.92
C PHE A 123 -0.05 -6.80 -10.25
N GLU A 124 0.80 -7.04 -11.24
CA GLU A 124 0.39 -7.55 -12.55
C GLU A 124 0.74 -9.04 -12.66
N GLY A 125 -0.18 -9.86 -13.17
CA GLY A 125 0.09 -11.26 -13.43
C GLY A 125 -1.05 -12.03 -14.09
N ARG A 126 -1.17 -13.32 -13.74
CA ARG A 126 -2.19 -14.24 -14.26
C ARG A 126 -3.09 -14.82 -13.16
N ASP A 127 -2.59 -14.86 -11.93
CA ASP A 127 -3.21 -15.47 -10.76
C ASP A 127 -3.02 -14.62 -9.49
N MET A 128 -2.76 -13.32 -9.64
CA MET A 128 -2.51 -12.40 -8.53
C MET A 128 -3.73 -12.28 -7.63
N GLY A 129 -4.90 -11.97 -8.17
CA GLY A 129 -6.13 -11.81 -7.39
C GLY A 129 -6.81 -13.13 -7.01
N SER A 130 -6.41 -14.25 -7.64
CA SER A 130 -7.02 -15.56 -7.43
C SER A 130 -6.23 -16.47 -6.49
N VAL A 131 -4.89 -16.35 -6.44
CA VAL A 131 -4.01 -17.23 -5.66
C VAL A 131 -3.03 -16.47 -4.77
N VAL A 132 -2.33 -15.46 -5.30
CA VAL A 132 -1.28 -14.75 -4.54
C VAL A 132 -1.89 -13.86 -3.47
N PHE A 133 -2.83 -13.00 -3.88
CA PHE A 133 -3.58 -12.05 -3.07
C PHE A 133 -5.09 -12.26 -3.20
N PRO A 134 -5.62 -13.40 -2.73
CA PRO A 134 -7.06 -13.68 -2.76
C PRO A 134 -7.86 -12.70 -1.90
N GLN A 135 -7.20 -11.88 -1.07
CA GLN A 135 -7.81 -10.84 -0.25
C GLN A 135 -7.49 -9.42 -0.73
N ALA A 136 -6.89 -9.24 -1.91
CA ALA A 136 -6.64 -7.92 -2.49
C ALA A 136 -7.92 -7.08 -2.53
N GLU A 137 -7.82 -5.82 -2.13
CA GLU A 137 -8.95 -4.90 -1.99
C GLU A 137 -9.59 -4.56 -3.34
N VAL A 138 -8.75 -4.45 -4.39
CA VAL A 138 -9.18 -4.24 -5.77
C VAL A 138 -8.60 -5.35 -6.64
N LYS A 139 -9.48 -6.04 -7.36
CA LYS A 139 -9.11 -7.09 -8.31
C LYS A 139 -9.65 -6.74 -9.67
N ILE A 140 -8.77 -6.69 -10.66
CA ILE A 140 -9.08 -6.39 -12.04
C ILE A 140 -8.72 -7.61 -12.88
N TYR A 141 -9.60 -7.96 -13.82
CA TYR A 141 -9.29 -8.95 -14.85
C TYR A 141 -9.45 -8.28 -16.21
N LEU A 142 -8.32 -8.02 -16.89
CA LEU A 142 -8.32 -7.47 -18.24
C LEU A 142 -8.47 -8.62 -19.24
N ASP A 143 -9.37 -8.45 -20.19
CA ASP A 143 -9.61 -9.38 -21.28
C ASP A 143 -9.53 -8.66 -22.64
N ALA A 144 -9.40 -9.43 -23.71
CA ALA A 144 -9.60 -8.96 -25.08
C ALA A 144 -9.69 -10.16 -26.03
N SER A 145 -10.36 -9.95 -27.17
CA SER A 145 -10.44 -10.97 -28.22
C SER A 145 -9.03 -11.41 -28.67
N PRO A 146 -8.80 -12.70 -28.95
CA PRO A 146 -7.51 -13.19 -29.45
C PRO A 146 -6.99 -12.40 -30.65
N GLN A 147 -7.88 -12.00 -31.56
CA GLN A 147 -7.58 -11.23 -32.76
C GLN A 147 -6.98 -9.87 -32.39
N VAL A 148 -7.65 -9.10 -31.51
CA VAL A 148 -7.14 -7.78 -31.09
C VAL A 148 -5.80 -7.90 -30.37
N ARG A 149 -5.60 -8.97 -29.58
CA ARG A 149 -4.33 -9.21 -28.89
C ARG A 149 -3.21 -9.57 -29.86
N ALA A 150 -3.49 -10.36 -30.90
CA ALA A 150 -2.54 -10.66 -31.96
C ALA A 150 -2.14 -9.40 -32.73
N GLN A 151 -3.10 -8.54 -33.09
CA GLN A 151 -2.85 -7.26 -33.75
C GLN A 151 -1.96 -6.33 -32.92
N ARG A 152 -2.27 -6.17 -31.62
CA ARG A 152 -1.44 -5.37 -30.70
C ARG A 152 -0.02 -5.90 -30.61
N ARG A 153 0.14 -7.22 -30.52
CA ARG A 153 1.45 -7.85 -30.43
C ARG A 153 2.25 -7.70 -31.71
N LEU A 154 1.59 -7.84 -32.86
CA LEU A 154 2.17 -7.63 -34.17
C LEU A 154 2.68 -6.19 -34.29
N LYS A 155 1.85 -5.20 -33.93
CA LYS A 155 2.23 -3.78 -33.92
C LYS A 155 3.46 -3.52 -33.04
N GLU A 156 3.49 -4.06 -31.81
CA GLU A 156 4.63 -3.94 -30.90
C GLU A 156 5.93 -4.52 -31.50
N LEU A 157 5.84 -5.66 -32.19
CA LEU A 157 6.99 -6.29 -32.85
C LEU A 157 7.45 -5.49 -34.07
N GLN A 158 6.53 -4.94 -34.86
CA GLN A 158 6.85 -4.10 -36.01
C GLN A 158 7.54 -2.80 -35.60
N GLU A 159 7.16 -2.22 -34.46
CA GLU A 159 7.82 -1.03 -33.89
C GLU A 159 9.25 -1.34 -33.42
N LYS A 160 9.49 -2.53 -32.85
CA LYS A 160 10.81 -2.94 -32.33
C LYS A 160 11.75 -3.49 -33.39
N LEU A 161 11.21 -4.17 -34.39
CA LEU A 161 11.95 -4.89 -35.44
C LEU A 161 11.40 -4.52 -36.82
N PRO A 162 11.53 -3.25 -37.24
CA PRO A 162 10.91 -2.74 -38.47
C PRO A 162 11.39 -3.45 -39.74
N ILE A 163 12.62 -3.98 -39.75
CA ILE A 163 13.20 -4.70 -40.90
C ILE A 163 12.60 -6.11 -41.03
N GLU A 164 12.28 -6.76 -39.91
CA GLU A 164 11.76 -8.13 -39.86
C GLU A 164 10.23 -8.18 -39.88
N ALA A 165 9.58 -7.01 -39.80
CA ALA A 165 8.14 -6.80 -39.75
C ALA A 165 7.34 -7.62 -40.78
N LYS A 166 7.90 -7.82 -41.98
CA LYS A 166 7.27 -8.57 -43.09
C LYS A 166 7.16 -10.08 -42.85
N LYS A 167 7.88 -10.63 -41.86
CA LYS A 167 7.89 -12.07 -41.54
C LYS A 167 6.81 -12.46 -40.52
N PHE A 168 6.14 -11.50 -39.90
CA PHE A 168 5.16 -11.78 -38.85
C PHE A 168 3.76 -11.97 -39.45
N ASP A 169 3.14 -13.11 -39.15
CA ASP A 169 1.78 -13.46 -39.55
C ASP A 169 0.82 -13.30 -38.35
N GLU A 170 -0.21 -12.47 -38.53
CA GLU A 170 -1.25 -12.21 -37.52
C GLU A 170 -1.99 -13.49 -37.13
N LYS A 171 -2.33 -14.37 -38.09
CA LYS A 171 -3.06 -15.60 -37.81
C LYS A 171 -2.21 -16.56 -36.99
N LYS A 172 -0.94 -16.73 -37.35
CA LYS A 172 0.00 -17.55 -36.58
C LYS A 172 0.18 -17.01 -35.16
N MET A 173 0.29 -15.70 -35.01
CA MET A 173 0.36 -15.03 -33.69
C MET A 173 -0.90 -15.27 -32.86
N GLU A 174 -2.08 -15.21 -33.49
CA GLU A 174 -3.36 -15.50 -32.83
C GLU A 174 -3.42 -16.96 -32.34
N GLU A 175 -2.98 -17.92 -33.16
CA GLU A 175 -2.93 -19.35 -32.79
C GLU A 175 -1.96 -19.60 -31.63
N GLU A 176 -0.77 -19.00 -31.66
CA GLU A 176 0.22 -19.09 -30.59
C GLU A 176 -0.33 -18.50 -29.27
N LEU A 177 -1.01 -17.35 -29.34
CA LEU A 177 -1.66 -16.73 -28.18
C LEU A 177 -2.78 -17.63 -27.63
N LYS A 178 -3.64 -18.19 -28.49
CA LYS A 178 -4.70 -19.12 -28.07
C LYS A 178 -4.13 -20.38 -27.41
N LYS A 179 -3.07 -20.96 -27.99
CA LYS A 179 -2.39 -22.13 -27.41
C LYS A 179 -1.84 -21.81 -26.03
N ARG A 180 -1.22 -20.65 -25.88
CA ARG A 180 -0.67 -20.18 -24.60
C ARG A 180 -1.78 -19.93 -23.57
N ASP A 181 -2.86 -19.26 -23.95
CA ASP A 181 -3.97 -19.00 -23.03
C ASP A 181 -4.65 -20.30 -22.59
N ARG A 182 -4.81 -21.27 -23.50
CA ARG A 182 -5.31 -22.60 -23.16
C ARG A 182 -4.38 -23.29 -22.16
N TYR A 183 -3.08 -23.29 -22.43
CA TYR A 183 -2.08 -23.85 -21.51
C TYR A 183 -2.15 -23.18 -20.13
N ASP A 184 -2.28 -21.86 -20.07
CA ASP A 184 -2.38 -21.10 -18.82
C ASP A 184 -3.68 -21.38 -18.06
N ALA A 185 -4.79 -21.54 -18.77
CA ALA A 185 -6.11 -21.80 -18.19
C ALA A 185 -6.28 -23.24 -17.70
N THR A 186 -5.61 -24.22 -18.31
CA THR A 186 -5.75 -25.65 -17.96
C THR A 186 -4.72 -26.15 -16.95
N ARG A 187 -3.82 -25.29 -16.45
CA ARG A 187 -2.83 -25.68 -15.44
C ARG A 187 -3.51 -26.20 -14.17
N LYS A 188 -2.97 -27.28 -13.60
CA LYS A 188 -3.42 -27.83 -12.31
C LYS A 188 -3.24 -26.82 -11.17
N LEU A 189 -2.11 -26.10 -11.15
CA LEU A 189 -1.81 -25.09 -10.14
C LEU A 189 -1.94 -23.69 -10.72
N ALA A 190 -2.68 -22.83 -10.02
CA ALA A 190 -2.87 -21.42 -10.35
C ALA A 190 -3.24 -21.15 -11.83
N PRO A 191 -4.35 -21.75 -12.32
CA PRO A 191 -4.81 -21.52 -13.68
C PRO A 191 -5.18 -20.05 -13.90
N LEU A 192 -4.96 -19.57 -15.12
CA LEU A 192 -5.46 -18.27 -15.57
C LEU A 192 -6.99 -18.28 -15.51
N LYS A 193 -7.53 -17.59 -14.50
CA LYS A 193 -8.97 -17.45 -14.29
C LYS A 193 -9.30 -16.09 -13.74
N CYS A 194 -10.47 -15.56 -14.09
CA CYS A 194 -11.01 -14.36 -13.49
C CYS A 194 -11.19 -14.57 -11.97
N PRO A 195 -10.53 -13.79 -11.10
CA PRO A 195 -10.72 -13.90 -9.66
C PRO A 195 -12.16 -13.62 -9.24
N LYS A 196 -12.64 -14.28 -8.17
CA LYS A 196 -13.95 -13.95 -7.60
C LYS A 196 -13.98 -12.48 -7.17
N LYS A 197 -15.09 -11.79 -7.50
CA LYS A 197 -15.32 -10.36 -7.25
C LYS A 197 -14.37 -9.40 -8.00
N ALA A 198 -13.68 -9.88 -9.04
CA ALA A 198 -12.88 -9.00 -9.89
C ALA A 198 -13.77 -8.16 -10.82
N LEU A 199 -13.37 -6.91 -11.07
CA LEU A 199 -13.89 -6.10 -12.16
C LEU A 199 -13.28 -6.62 -13.47
N ARG A 200 -14.11 -7.29 -14.28
CA ARG A 200 -13.71 -7.72 -15.62
C ARG A 200 -13.83 -6.54 -16.58
N ILE A 201 -12.76 -6.23 -17.31
CA ILE A 201 -12.72 -5.17 -18.31
C ILE A 201 -12.32 -5.79 -19.64
N ASP A 202 -13.22 -5.79 -20.61
CA ASP A 202 -12.88 -6.10 -21.99
C ASP A 202 -12.22 -4.87 -22.62
N THR A 203 -10.95 -5.02 -22.98
CA THR A 203 -10.12 -3.96 -23.55
C THR A 203 -10.17 -3.93 -25.07
N SER A 204 -10.94 -4.81 -25.74
CA SER A 204 -10.91 -4.97 -27.20
C SER A 204 -11.18 -3.67 -27.96
N HIS A 205 -12.08 -2.83 -27.44
CA HIS A 205 -12.51 -1.57 -28.07
C HIS A 205 -12.38 -0.37 -27.13
N LEU A 206 -11.56 -0.49 -26.09
CA LEU A 206 -11.30 0.61 -25.15
C LEU A 206 -9.88 1.12 -25.34
N ASP A 207 -9.73 2.44 -25.30
CA ASP A 207 -8.43 3.07 -25.19
C ASP A 207 -7.85 2.85 -23.78
N GLU A 208 -6.53 3.00 -23.68
CA GLU A 208 -5.82 2.75 -22.42
C GLU A 208 -6.27 3.67 -21.29
N GLU A 209 -6.58 4.94 -21.59
CA GLU A 209 -6.91 5.93 -20.57
C GLU A 209 -8.29 5.64 -19.94
N THR A 210 -9.26 5.26 -20.76
CA THR A 210 -10.57 4.78 -20.29
C THR A 210 -10.42 3.56 -19.36
N VAL A 211 -9.55 2.62 -19.71
CA VAL A 211 -9.31 1.43 -18.86
C VAL A 211 -8.67 1.84 -17.53
N VAL A 212 -7.66 2.71 -17.54
CA VAL A 212 -7.03 3.21 -16.31
C VAL A 212 -8.05 3.94 -15.45
N GLN A 213 -8.89 4.81 -16.03
CA GLN A 213 -9.90 5.55 -15.29
C GLN A 213 -10.90 4.61 -14.61
N LYS A 214 -11.37 3.56 -15.29
CA LYS A 214 -12.25 2.55 -14.68
C LYS A 214 -11.62 1.86 -13.48
N ILE A 215 -10.31 1.59 -13.52
CA ILE A 215 -9.59 0.97 -12.41
C ILE A 215 -9.44 1.96 -11.26
N VAL A 216 -9.09 3.22 -11.56
CA VAL A 216 -8.99 4.30 -10.56
C VAL A 216 -10.34 4.54 -9.88
N ASP A 217 -11.43 4.56 -10.62
CA ASP A 217 -12.79 4.70 -10.07
C ASP A 217 -13.17 3.49 -9.20
N CYS A 218 -12.77 2.28 -9.61
CA CYS A 218 -12.96 1.07 -8.81
C CYS A 218 -12.21 1.15 -7.48
N HIS A 219 -10.96 1.62 -7.53
CA HIS A 219 -10.14 1.90 -6.35
C HIS A 219 -10.77 2.97 -5.45
N GLN A 220 -11.19 4.11 -6.01
CA GLN A 220 -11.83 5.18 -5.27
C GLN A 220 -13.11 4.69 -4.60
N LYS A 221 -13.99 3.97 -5.33
CA LYS A 221 -15.18 3.35 -4.75
C LYS A 221 -14.84 2.39 -3.61
N LYS A 222 -13.70 1.69 -3.67
CA LYS A 222 -13.26 0.85 -2.56
C LYS A 222 -12.83 1.68 -1.35
N LEU A 223 -12.08 2.76 -1.55
CA LEU A 223 -11.74 3.70 -0.48
C LEU A 223 -12.99 4.36 0.12
N ASP A 224 -13.94 4.78 -0.70
CA ASP A 224 -15.22 5.34 -0.24
C ASP A 224 -16.01 4.29 0.57
N ASN A 225 -15.96 3.01 0.16
CA ASN A 225 -16.53 1.93 0.96
C ASN A 225 -15.71 1.58 2.22
N LEU A 226 -14.50 2.09 2.42
CA LEU A 226 -13.85 2.03 3.73
C LEU A 226 -14.46 3.07 4.68
N PHE A 227 -15.15 4.10 4.16
CA PHE A 227 -15.53 5.28 4.93
C PHE A 227 -16.96 5.79 4.63
N PRO A 228 -17.95 5.67 5.55
CA PRO A 228 -17.84 5.41 6.98
C PRO A 228 -18.41 4.03 7.34
N ASN A 229 -17.77 2.95 6.88
CA ASN A 229 -18.24 1.60 7.23
C ASN A 229 -17.85 1.16 8.65
N TRP A 230 -17.13 2.00 9.42
CA TRP A 230 -16.94 1.79 10.87
C TRP A 230 -18.27 1.83 11.65
N ILE A 231 -19.32 2.45 11.10
CA ILE A 231 -20.69 2.34 11.66
C ILE A 231 -21.16 0.88 11.68
N HIS A 232 -20.62 -0.01 10.85
CA HIS A 232 -21.03 -1.42 10.76
C HIS A 232 -20.00 -2.40 11.35
N SER A 233 -18.83 -1.92 11.81
CA SER A 233 -17.84 -2.78 12.45
C SER A 233 -18.36 -3.26 13.81
N ARG A 234 -18.79 -4.54 13.87
CA ARG A 234 -19.26 -5.20 15.10
C ARG A 234 -18.19 -5.32 16.20
N ARG A 235 -16.96 -4.87 15.97
CA ARG A 235 -15.86 -4.91 16.93
C ARG A 235 -15.80 -3.71 17.88
N MET A 236 -16.45 -2.59 17.55
CA MET A 236 -16.41 -1.37 18.36
C MET A 236 -17.52 -1.33 19.43
N PRO A 237 -17.25 -0.81 20.64
CA PRO A 237 -18.29 -0.51 21.62
C PRO A 237 -19.37 0.42 21.04
N PHE A 238 -20.64 0.21 21.43
CA PHE A 238 -21.76 1.01 20.93
C PHE A 238 -21.55 2.51 21.13
N LEU A 239 -21.10 2.91 22.32
CA LEU A 239 -20.89 4.32 22.66
C LEU A 239 -19.77 4.97 21.81
N TYR A 240 -18.68 4.25 21.53
CA TYR A 240 -17.62 4.69 20.62
C TYR A 240 -18.19 5.06 19.25
N ARG A 241 -19.01 4.16 18.68
CA ARG A 241 -19.66 4.37 17.38
C ARG A 241 -20.57 5.59 17.37
N VAL A 242 -21.38 5.77 18.42
CA VAL A 242 -22.28 6.93 18.53
C VAL A 242 -21.49 8.24 18.57
N VAL A 243 -20.45 8.32 19.40
CA VAL A 243 -19.66 9.55 19.55
C VAL A 243 -18.90 9.89 18.28
N VAL A 244 -18.24 8.92 17.64
CA VAL A 244 -17.52 9.13 16.37
C VAL A 244 -18.49 9.53 15.26
N PHE A 245 -19.71 8.99 15.24
CA PHE A 245 -20.75 9.37 14.28
C PHE A 245 -21.21 10.80 14.43
N LEU A 246 -21.55 11.22 15.65
CA LEU A 246 -21.94 12.60 15.91
C LEU A 246 -20.80 13.56 15.59
N THR A 247 -19.57 13.20 15.96
CA THR A 247 -18.36 13.98 15.63
C THR A 247 -18.18 14.09 14.11
N TRP A 248 -18.34 12.99 13.37
CA TRP A 248 -18.23 12.98 11.92
C TRP A 248 -19.29 13.87 11.26
N ILE A 249 -20.55 13.84 11.72
CA ILE A 249 -21.62 14.72 11.26
C ILE A 249 -21.24 16.19 11.47
N ILE A 250 -20.78 16.53 12.68
CA ILE A 250 -20.35 17.90 13.02
C ILE A 250 -19.26 18.36 12.04
N PHE A 251 -18.23 17.54 11.81
CA PHE A 251 -17.15 17.91 10.91
C PHE A 251 -17.57 18.01 9.44
N LYS A 252 -18.50 17.17 8.99
CA LYS A 252 -19.06 17.24 7.63
C LYS A 252 -19.88 18.50 7.41
N ILE A 253 -20.74 18.86 8.37
CA ILE A 253 -21.65 20.01 8.26
C ILE A 253 -20.88 21.34 8.40
N PHE A 254 -20.07 21.46 9.45
CA PHE A 254 -19.48 22.75 9.83
C PHE A 254 -18.11 23.01 9.18
N TYR A 255 -17.35 21.96 8.82
CA TYR A 255 -15.94 22.08 8.48
C TYR A 255 -15.52 21.55 7.11
N ARG A 256 -16.47 21.23 6.22
CA ARG A 256 -16.20 20.70 4.86
C ARG A 256 -15.13 19.61 4.87
N TYR A 257 -15.26 18.71 5.83
CA TYR A 257 -14.22 17.76 6.21
C TYR A 257 -13.86 16.78 5.09
N LYS A 258 -12.55 16.63 4.85
CA LYS A 258 -11.95 15.71 3.87
C LYS A 258 -10.86 14.83 4.49
N VAL A 259 -10.71 13.64 3.92
CA VAL A 259 -9.66 12.66 4.25
C VAL A 259 -8.87 12.34 3.00
N TYR A 260 -7.56 12.24 3.13
CA TYR A 260 -6.61 11.88 2.08
C TYR A 260 -5.63 10.84 2.61
N GLY A 261 -5.04 10.01 1.74
CA GLY A 261 -4.01 9.06 2.17
C GLY A 261 -4.53 7.73 2.71
N LEU A 262 -5.82 7.40 2.52
CA LEU A 262 -6.37 6.12 3.01
C LEU A 262 -5.76 4.90 2.31
N GLU A 263 -5.20 5.09 1.13
CA GLU A 263 -4.31 4.17 0.43
C GLU A 263 -3.11 3.70 1.28
N HIS A 264 -2.61 4.52 2.21
CA HIS A 264 -1.53 4.16 3.14
C HIS A 264 -2.00 3.35 4.34
N TYR A 265 -3.29 3.04 4.39
CA TYR A 265 -3.83 2.15 5.39
C TYR A 265 -3.11 0.80 5.36
N VAL A 266 -2.61 0.40 6.54
CA VAL A 266 -1.97 -0.89 6.78
C VAL A 266 -2.79 -1.68 7.79
N LYS A 267 -3.10 -2.93 7.44
CA LYS A 267 -3.88 -3.83 8.29
C LYS A 267 -2.98 -4.54 9.32
N ARG A 268 -2.26 -3.76 10.11
CA ARG A 268 -1.36 -4.19 11.19
C ARG A 268 -1.37 -3.15 12.31
N ALA A 269 -0.78 -3.45 13.46
CA ALA A 269 -0.55 -2.44 14.50
C ALA A 269 0.21 -1.23 13.91
N ALA A 270 -0.33 -0.03 14.11
CA ALA A 270 0.33 1.18 13.68
C ALA A 270 0.20 2.31 14.71
N ILE A 271 1.20 3.18 14.67
CA ILE A 271 1.21 4.46 15.37
C ILE A 271 0.87 5.53 14.36
N ILE A 272 -0.25 6.21 14.57
CA ILE A 272 -0.65 7.36 13.78
C ILE A 272 -0.02 8.58 14.43
N ALA A 273 0.87 9.24 13.71
CA ALA A 273 1.74 10.29 14.22
C ALA A 273 1.42 11.67 13.60
N PRO A 274 0.35 12.33 14.07
CA PRO A 274 -0.03 13.65 13.58
C PRO A 274 0.73 14.80 14.24
N ASN A 275 0.82 15.94 13.55
CA ASN A 275 1.11 17.23 14.22
C ASN A 275 0.06 17.53 15.31
N HIS A 276 0.46 18.25 16.36
CA HIS A 276 -0.44 18.55 17.48
C HIS A 276 -0.61 20.05 17.71
N ASN A 277 -1.71 20.62 17.27
CA ASN A 277 -1.96 22.06 17.38
C ASN A 277 -3.26 22.39 18.17
N SER A 278 -4.19 21.45 18.34
CA SER A 278 -5.57 21.74 18.76
C SER A 278 -6.19 20.68 19.67
N TYR A 279 -7.26 21.06 20.37
CA TYR A 279 -8.14 20.13 21.09
C TYR A 279 -8.94 19.22 20.14
N PHE A 280 -9.14 19.63 18.88
CA PHE A 280 -9.84 18.86 17.86
C PHE A 280 -8.94 17.88 17.09
N ASP A 281 -7.64 17.81 17.37
CA ASP A 281 -6.76 16.87 16.69
C ASP A 281 -7.13 15.40 16.95
N PRO A 282 -7.31 14.95 18.22
CA PRO A 282 -7.70 13.55 18.45
C PRO A 282 -9.08 13.20 17.85
N PRO A 283 -10.14 14.01 18.02
CA PRO A 283 -11.42 13.76 17.36
C PRO A 283 -11.33 13.73 15.83
N LEU A 284 -10.58 14.66 15.21
CA LEU A 284 -10.40 14.67 13.76
C LEU A 284 -9.68 13.41 13.27
N ALA A 285 -8.63 12.98 13.95
CA ALA A 285 -7.94 11.74 13.62
C ALA A 285 -8.87 10.52 13.80
N ALA A 286 -9.61 10.46 14.91
CA ALA A 286 -10.54 9.37 15.22
C ALA A 286 -11.60 9.17 14.13
N ILE A 287 -12.20 10.28 13.66
CA ILE A 287 -13.19 10.21 12.60
C ILE A 287 -12.56 9.92 11.24
N SER A 288 -11.24 10.06 11.05
CA SER A 288 -10.56 9.93 9.75
C SER A 288 -9.98 8.55 9.48
N TRP A 289 -9.88 7.70 10.48
CA TRP A 289 -9.26 6.38 10.35
C TRP A 289 -10.29 5.25 10.18
N PRO A 290 -9.99 4.21 9.38
CA PRO A 290 -10.93 3.09 9.15
C PRO A 290 -11.13 2.14 10.35
N GLU A 291 -10.25 2.16 11.34
CA GLU A 291 -10.29 1.28 12.52
C GLU A 291 -10.44 2.08 13.83
N ASP A 292 -10.70 1.39 14.94
CA ASP A 292 -10.72 2.03 16.26
C ASP A 292 -9.32 2.49 16.66
N MET A 293 -9.24 3.74 17.10
CA MET A 293 -7.99 4.33 17.57
C MET A 293 -7.96 4.34 19.08
N HIS A 294 -6.79 4.06 19.63
CA HIS A 294 -6.50 4.23 21.04
C HIS A 294 -5.75 5.53 21.29
N PHE A 295 -6.13 6.22 22.35
CA PHE A 295 -5.62 7.54 22.70
C PHE A 295 -4.88 7.47 24.04
N LEU A 296 -3.84 8.27 24.19
CA LEU A 296 -3.29 8.57 25.49
C LEU A 296 -3.76 9.95 25.92
N ALA A 297 -4.39 10.03 27.08
CA ALA A 297 -4.92 11.27 27.61
C ALA A 297 -4.44 11.49 29.03
N LYS A 298 -4.19 12.76 29.35
CA LYS A 298 -3.84 13.17 30.70
C LYS A 298 -4.91 12.75 31.70
N GLU A 299 -4.51 12.17 32.83
CA GLU A 299 -5.43 11.63 33.84
C GLU A 299 -6.44 12.66 34.36
N GLU A 300 -6.09 13.96 34.37
CA GLU A 300 -7.01 15.03 34.78
C GLU A 300 -8.28 15.10 33.91
N LEU A 301 -8.21 14.68 32.64
CA LEU A 301 -9.37 14.64 31.74
C LEU A 301 -10.40 13.60 32.15
N PHE A 302 -10.02 12.62 32.98
CA PHE A 302 -10.93 11.57 33.46
C PHE A 302 -11.62 11.94 34.78
N ARG A 303 -11.22 13.03 35.44
CA ARG A 303 -11.79 13.45 36.74
C ARG A 303 -13.26 13.87 36.67
N PRO A 304 -13.74 14.65 35.68
CA PRO A 304 -15.14 15.04 35.64
C PRO A 304 -16.01 13.81 35.35
N PHE A 305 -17.02 13.50 36.17
CA PHE A 305 -17.75 12.23 36.09
C PHE A 305 -18.33 11.90 34.70
N LEU A 306 -19.11 12.83 34.12
CA LEU A 306 -19.74 12.61 32.82
C LEU A 306 -18.72 12.56 31.68
N PHE A 307 -17.80 13.54 31.64
CA PHE A 307 -16.79 13.60 30.59
C PHE A 307 -15.77 12.46 30.69
N GLY A 308 -15.39 12.06 31.91
CA GLY A 308 -14.52 10.94 32.22
C GLY A 308 -15.09 9.60 31.77
N LYS A 309 -16.39 9.37 31.97
CA LYS A 309 -17.08 8.19 31.41
C LYS A 309 -17.08 8.18 29.89
N ILE A 310 -17.32 9.34 29.26
CA ILE A 310 -17.30 9.46 27.80
C ILE A 310 -15.89 9.16 27.29
N ILE A 311 -14.86 9.88 27.73
CA ILE A 311 -13.50 9.72 27.22
C ILE A 311 -12.94 8.31 27.48
N GLY A 312 -13.25 7.70 28.64
CA GLY A 312 -12.89 6.31 28.94
C GLY A 312 -13.54 5.29 28.01
N SER A 313 -14.72 5.59 27.45
CA SER A 313 -15.38 4.75 26.44
C SER A 313 -14.84 4.92 25.01
N LEU A 314 -13.99 5.93 24.78
CA LEU A 314 -13.41 6.26 23.48
C LEU A 314 -12.02 5.64 23.27
N ASN A 315 -11.76 4.47 23.86
CA ASN A 315 -10.45 3.81 23.80
C ASN A 315 -9.30 4.70 24.31
N SER A 316 -9.60 5.65 25.20
CA SER A 316 -8.63 6.56 25.78
C SER A 316 -8.06 5.99 27.08
N HIS A 317 -6.74 5.97 27.17
CA HIS A 317 -6.00 5.43 28.30
C HIS A 317 -5.41 6.58 29.13
N PRO A 318 -5.68 6.64 30.45
CA PRO A 318 -5.13 7.67 31.32
C PRO A 318 -3.63 7.49 31.49
N VAL A 319 -2.88 8.59 31.41
CA VAL A 319 -1.43 8.59 31.62
C VAL A 319 -1.00 9.71 32.57
N LYS A 320 0.00 9.39 33.40
CA LYS A 320 0.75 10.33 34.22
C LYS A 320 2.10 10.52 33.55
N GLY A 321 2.36 11.68 32.95
CA GLY A 321 3.62 11.97 32.27
C GLY A 321 3.58 11.88 30.74
N ASP A 322 4.76 11.85 30.13
CA ASP A 322 4.98 11.88 28.69
C ASP A 322 5.32 10.48 28.14
N VAL A 323 5.41 10.32 26.82
CA VAL A 323 5.72 9.05 26.12
C VAL A 323 7.06 8.43 26.56
N ALA A 324 7.96 9.23 27.13
CA ALA A 324 9.23 8.77 27.70
C ALA A 324 9.10 8.11 29.09
N ASP A 325 7.95 8.22 29.75
CA ASP A 325 7.67 7.52 31.01
C ASP A 325 7.57 6.00 30.77
N ILE A 326 8.26 5.23 31.60
CA ILE A 326 8.33 3.76 31.48
C ILE A 326 6.94 3.11 31.54
N SER A 327 6.03 3.65 32.36
CA SER A 327 4.67 3.13 32.52
C SER A 327 3.86 3.31 31.23
N VAL A 328 3.90 4.52 30.66
CA VAL A 328 3.24 4.88 29.40
C VAL A 328 3.81 4.06 28.24
N PHE A 329 5.14 3.92 28.20
CA PHE A 329 5.85 3.13 27.20
C PHE A 329 5.40 1.67 27.19
N LYS A 330 5.24 1.05 28.37
CA LYS A 330 4.75 -0.33 28.49
C LYS A 330 3.31 -0.46 27.97
N THR A 331 2.43 0.47 28.30
CA THR A 331 1.04 0.49 27.82
C THR A 331 0.97 0.57 26.29
N ILE A 332 1.75 1.48 25.68
CA ILE A 332 1.81 1.60 24.21
C ILE A 332 2.29 0.29 23.59
N LEU A 333 3.38 -0.30 24.09
CA LEU A 333 3.88 -1.57 23.55
C LEU A 333 2.88 -2.71 23.67
N GLN A 334 2.14 -2.77 24.77
CA GLN A 334 1.11 -3.80 24.98
C GLN A 334 -0.01 -3.67 23.93
N LEU A 335 -0.52 -2.45 23.73
CA LEU A 335 -1.54 -2.17 22.72
C LEU A 335 -1.05 -2.50 21.30
N LEU A 336 0.19 -2.15 20.96
CA LEU A 336 0.75 -2.48 19.65
C LEU A 336 0.90 -4.01 19.47
N LYS A 337 1.30 -4.75 20.50
CA LYS A 337 1.35 -6.22 20.46
C LYS A 337 -0.03 -6.85 20.27
N GLU A 338 -1.08 -6.22 20.79
CA GLU A 338 -2.47 -6.63 20.59
C GLU A 338 -3.03 -6.25 19.20
N GLY A 339 -2.20 -5.68 18.32
CA GLY A 339 -2.62 -5.31 16.97
C GLY A 339 -3.38 -3.98 16.90
N LYS A 340 -3.33 -3.16 17.95
CA LYS A 340 -4.12 -1.93 18.06
C LYS A 340 -3.50 -0.75 17.30
N GLN A 341 -4.36 0.17 16.88
CA GLN A 341 -3.99 1.45 16.28
C GLN A 341 -3.90 2.51 17.39
N ILE A 342 -2.79 3.23 17.48
CA ILE A 342 -2.57 4.21 18.55
C ILE A 342 -2.20 5.56 17.95
N ILE A 343 -2.80 6.63 18.44
CA ILE A 343 -2.36 7.98 18.10
C ILE A 343 -1.27 8.45 19.08
N LEU A 344 -0.14 8.88 18.55
CA LEU A 344 0.93 9.48 19.34
C LEU A 344 1.38 10.77 18.67
N PHE A 345 1.26 11.87 19.39
CA PHE A 345 1.75 13.16 18.94
C PHE A 345 3.28 13.20 19.12
N PRO A 346 4.08 13.17 18.04
CA PRO A 346 5.53 13.02 18.12
C PRO A 346 6.22 14.19 18.83
N GLU A 347 5.55 15.33 18.93
CA GLU A 347 6.03 16.55 19.59
C GLU A 347 5.93 16.47 21.13
N GLY A 348 5.15 15.54 21.69
CA GLY A 348 4.93 15.35 23.13
C GLY A 348 4.19 16.50 23.84
N GLY A 349 3.59 17.41 23.07
CA GLY A 349 2.79 18.56 23.52
C GLY A 349 2.21 19.29 22.32
N ARG A 350 1.21 20.18 22.53
CA ARG A 350 0.69 20.99 21.41
C ARG A 350 1.59 22.18 21.13
N MET A 351 1.74 22.50 19.86
CA MET A 351 2.51 23.63 19.34
C MET A 351 1.57 24.68 18.74
N ASP A 352 1.93 25.96 18.85
CA ASP A 352 1.06 27.07 18.43
C ASP A 352 1.11 27.27 16.91
N GLY A 353 0.43 26.37 16.17
CA GLY A 353 0.24 26.47 14.72
C GLY A 353 1.48 26.13 13.88
N LYS A 354 2.52 25.53 14.47
CA LYS A 354 3.75 25.09 13.80
C LYS A 354 4.03 23.62 14.12
N ILE A 355 4.70 22.92 13.21
CA ILE A 355 5.17 21.56 13.45
C ILE A 355 6.38 21.63 14.41
N GLY A 356 6.32 20.90 15.51
CA GLY A 356 7.33 20.87 16.56
C GLY A 356 8.45 19.85 16.33
N LYS A 357 9.44 19.84 17.23
CA LYS A 357 10.54 18.87 17.20
C LYS A 357 10.04 17.49 17.67
N ILE A 358 10.34 16.45 16.89
CA ILE A 358 9.96 15.07 17.19
C ILE A 358 10.80 14.51 18.35
N LYS A 359 10.14 13.92 19.33
CA LYS A 359 10.76 13.24 20.47
C LYS A 359 11.19 11.81 20.08
N PRO A 360 12.39 11.35 20.48
CA PRO A 360 12.90 10.01 20.13
C PRO A 360 12.03 8.84 20.62
N GLY A 361 11.19 9.05 21.64
CA GLY A 361 10.39 7.98 22.27
C GLY A 361 9.46 7.25 21.31
N ILE A 362 8.90 7.94 20.29
CA ILE A 362 8.00 7.33 19.31
C ILE A 362 8.73 6.31 18.42
N VAL A 363 10.02 6.54 18.17
CA VAL A 363 10.85 5.73 17.29
C VAL A 363 11.21 4.38 17.93
N MET A 364 11.29 4.33 19.26
CA MET A 364 11.58 3.10 20.00
C MET A 364 10.51 2.02 19.82
N PHE A 365 9.28 2.41 19.49
CA PHE A 365 8.20 1.45 19.24
C PHE A 365 8.41 0.70 17.93
N LEU A 366 8.80 1.38 16.85
CA LEU A 366 9.16 0.71 15.57
C LEU A 366 10.13 -0.45 15.78
N MET A 367 11.17 -0.20 16.58
CA MET A 367 12.22 -1.18 16.86
C MET A 367 11.72 -2.40 17.66
N ARG A 368 10.68 -2.24 18.48
CA ARG A 368 10.26 -3.23 19.49
C ARG A 368 8.94 -3.93 19.19
N SER A 369 8.06 -3.33 18.38
CA SER A 369 6.74 -3.89 18.06
C SER A 369 6.53 -4.24 16.59
N GLN A 370 7.49 -3.99 15.69
CA GLN A 370 7.34 -4.18 14.24
C GLN A 370 6.09 -3.47 13.65
N SER A 371 5.57 -2.48 14.39
CA SER A 371 4.43 -1.67 13.99
C SER A 371 4.85 -0.65 12.94
N ALA A 372 3.91 -0.18 12.12
CA ALA A 372 4.18 0.96 11.25
C ALA A 372 4.06 2.30 12.01
N ILE A 373 4.81 3.32 11.61
CA ILE A 373 4.44 4.72 11.93
C ILE A 373 3.81 5.32 10.69
N ILE A 374 2.66 5.96 10.84
CA ILE A 374 1.94 6.63 9.76
C ILE A 374 2.03 8.13 10.02
N PRO A 375 2.93 8.85 9.32
CA PRO A 375 2.99 10.30 9.37
C PRO A 375 1.60 10.86 9.03
N THR A 376 1.12 11.82 9.80
CA THR A 376 -0.21 12.39 9.58
C THR A 376 -0.14 13.90 9.65
N TYR A 377 -0.85 14.57 8.75
CA TYR A 377 -1.04 16.01 8.80
C TYR A 377 -2.52 16.34 9.04
N LEU A 378 -2.77 17.06 10.12
CA LEU A 378 -4.05 17.60 10.52
C LEU A 378 -4.09 19.09 10.20
N HIS A 379 -4.98 19.46 9.29
CA HIS A 379 -5.16 20.83 8.82
C HIS A 379 -6.43 21.45 9.40
N GLY A 380 -6.36 22.74 9.74
CA GLY A 380 -7.52 23.56 10.07
C GLY A 380 -8.01 23.47 11.52
N THR A 381 -7.54 22.48 12.28
CA THR A 381 -7.98 22.25 13.66
C THR A 381 -7.58 23.37 14.61
N TYR A 382 -6.44 24.03 14.37
CA TYR A 382 -5.98 25.18 15.15
C TYR A 382 -6.84 26.42 14.91
N GLU A 383 -7.21 26.67 13.66
CA GLU A 383 -8.06 27.80 13.28
C GLU A 383 -9.50 27.61 13.77
N ILE A 384 -9.94 26.35 13.92
CA ILE A 384 -11.25 25.98 14.48
C ILE A 384 -11.24 26.12 16.01
N TRP A 385 -10.30 25.50 16.71
CA TRP A 385 -10.26 25.50 18.18
C TRP A 385 -8.85 25.41 18.77
N GLY A 386 -8.05 26.42 18.50
CA GLY A 386 -6.69 26.56 19.05
C GLY A 386 -6.68 26.81 20.56
N ARG A 387 -5.51 26.67 21.19
CA ARG A 387 -5.34 26.78 22.65
C ARG A 387 -5.79 28.11 23.25
N THR A 388 -5.69 29.19 22.50
CA THR A 388 -6.06 30.55 22.93
C THR A 388 -7.57 30.82 22.86
N GLN A 389 -8.34 29.91 22.26
CA GLN A 389 -9.78 30.08 22.03
C GLN A 389 -10.59 29.34 23.10
N LYS A 390 -11.59 30.01 23.68
CA LYS A 390 -12.51 29.40 24.66
C LYS A 390 -13.49 28.42 24.01
N PHE A 391 -13.94 28.71 22.78
CA PHE A 391 -14.94 27.93 22.05
C PHE A 391 -14.54 27.75 20.58
N PRO A 392 -14.99 26.67 19.92
CA PRO A 392 -14.69 26.43 18.52
C PRO A 392 -15.43 27.41 17.60
N LYS A 393 -14.80 27.79 16.49
CA LYS A 393 -15.46 28.51 15.40
C LYS A 393 -16.30 27.53 14.59
N PHE A 394 -17.54 27.88 14.25
CA PHE A 394 -18.49 26.95 13.61
C PHE A 394 -18.59 27.07 12.08
N PHE A 395 -18.22 28.19 11.47
CA PHE A 395 -18.41 28.40 10.03
C PHE A 395 -17.16 28.97 9.34
N GLY A 396 -17.06 28.73 8.03
CA GLY A 396 -16.00 29.30 7.18
C GLY A 396 -14.62 28.66 7.34
N LYS A 397 -14.51 27.54 8.05
CA LYS A 397 -13.26 26.78 8.24
C LYS A 397 -13.30 25.45 7.48
N ARG A 398 -12.12 24.94 7.16
CA ARG A 398 -11.94 23.64 6.52
C ARG A 398 -11.11 22.77 7.44
N ALA A 399 -11.47 21.50 7.58
CA ALA A 399 -10.66 20.51 8.28
C ALA A 399 -10.25 19.40 7.30
N ALA A 400 -9.00 18.97 7.39
CA ALA A 400 -8.53 17.82 6.62
C ALA A 400 -7.58 16.95 7.44
N CYS A 401 -7.64 15.65 7.19
CA CYS A 401 -6.67 14.68 7.68
C CYS A 401 -5.98 14.04 6.48
N VAL A 402 -4.66 14.09 6.46
CA VAL A 402 -3.82 13.55 5.38
C VAL A 402 -2.89 12.50 5.98
N PHE A 403 -3.00 11.25 5.54
CA PHE A 403 -2.12 10.17 5.96
C PHE A 403 -1.00 9.97 4.94
N GLY A 404 0.25 9.90 5.41
CA GLY A 404 1.41 9.69 4.56
C GLY A 404 1.89 8.24 4.49
N THR A 405 2.91 8.02 3.68
CA THR A 405 3.51 6.69 3.49
C THR A 405 3.96 6.09 4.82
N PRO A 406 3.63 4.81 5.12
CA PRO A 406 4.04 4.17 6.37
C PRO A 406 5.56 4.05 6.47
N ILE A 407 6.12 4.52 7.58
CA ILE A 407 7.52 4.33 7.96
C ILE A 407 7.62 2.98 8.68
N LEU A 408 8.49 2.12 8.15
CA LEU A 408 8.69 0.75 8.60
C LEU A 408 10.12 0.54 9.12
N TRP A 409 10.27 -0.32 10.13
CA TRP A 409 11.58 -0.60 10.75
C TRP A 409 12.58 -1.21 9.76
N GLU A 410 12.08 -2.03 8.84
CA GLU A 410 12.87 -2.77 7.84
C GLU A 410 13.72 -1.83 6.98
N SER A 411 13.24 -0.61 6.70
CA SER A 411 13.98 0.40 5.93
C SER A 411 15.23 0.91 6.65
N PHE A 412 15.33 0.72 7.97
CA PHE A 412 16.43 1.22 8.81
C PHE A 412 17.22 0.10 9.50
N ALA A 413 16.87 -1.17 9.26
CA ALA A 413 17.48 -2.33 9.92
C ALA A 413 18.99 -2.49 9.66
N HIS A 414 19.50 -1.86 8.60
CA HIS A 414 20.92 -1.84 8.24
C HIS A 414 21.74 -0.82 9.05
N LEU A 415 21.09 0.09 9.78
CA LEU A 415 21.75 1.13 10.57
C LEU A 415 21.95 0.70 12.02
N GLU A 416 22.99 1.25 12.66
CA GLU A 416 23.17 1.14 14.10
C GLU A 416 21.97 1.77 14.85
N LYS A 417 21.55 1.17 15.97
CA LYS A 417 20.34 1.55 16.73
C LYS A 417 20.20 3.06 16.96
N ARG A 418 21.27 3.74 17.38
CA ARG A 418 21.25 5.19 17.66
C ARG A 418 21.06 6.00 16.38
N LYS A 419 21.77 5.65 15.29
CA LYS A 419 21.62 6.30 13.99
C LYS A 419 20.24 6.07 13.39
N ALA A 420 19.73 4.84 13.48
CA ALA A 420 18.38 4.51 13.04
C ALA A 420 17.32 5.39 13.75
N GLN A 421 17.49 5.63 15.06
CA GLN A 421 16.57 6.50 15.80
C GLN A 421 16.55 7.93 15.26
N GLU A 422 17.73 8.50 15.04
CA GLU A 422 17.88 9.85 14.51
C GLU A 422 17.32 9.98 13.09
N GLU A 423 17.59 9.01 12.22
CA GLU A 423 17.10 9.00 10.83
C GLU A 423 15.59 8.80 10.73
N ILE A 424 14.99 7.93 11.55
CA ILE A 424 13.53 7.76 11.59
C ILE A 424 12.86 9.05 12.09
N ALA A 425 13.41 9.70 13.12
CA ALA A 425 12.86 10.97 13.62
C ALA A 425 12.92 12.07 12.55
N LYS A 426 14.03 12.18 11.81
CA LYS A 426 14.15 13.09 10.67
C LYS A 426 13.17 12.75 9.56
N CYS A 427 13.05 11.46 9.21
CA CYS A 427 12.14 10.97 8.18
C CYS A 427 10.67 11.29 8.53
N LEU A 428 10.25 11.02 9.78
CA LEU A 428 8.90 11.36 10.25
C LEU A 428 8.65 12.88 10.21
N SER A 429 9.63 13.68 10.64
CA SER A 429 9.51 15.14 10.61
C SER A 429 9.36 15.64 9.17
N LYS A 430 10.20 15.14 8.26
CA LYS A 430 10.16 15.49 6.84
C LYS A 430 8.82 15.10 6.22
N ALA A 431 8.36 13.88 6.47
CA ALA A 431 7.09 13.37 5.95
C ALA A 431 5.91 14.26 6.36
N ILE A 432 5.80 14.67 7.63
CA ILE A 432 4.70 15.55 8.06
C ILE A 432 4.74 16.92 7.34
N HIS A 433 5.94 17.46 7.08
CA HIS A 433 6.08 18.71 6.30
C HIS A 433 5.71 18.49 4.82
N GLU A 434 6.15 17.40 4.22
CA GLU A 434 5.81 17.04 2.83
C GLU A 434 4.30 16.82 2.65
N LEU A 435 3.61 16.25 3.64
CA LEU A 435 2.15 16.12 3.64
C LEU A 435 1.44 17.48 3.69
N LYS A 436 1.97 18.42 4.48
CA LYS A 436 1.46 19.79 4.53
C LYS A 436 1.64 20.47 3.17
N ASP A 437 2.84 20.42 2.60
CA ASP A 437 3.14 21.07 1.33
C ASP A 437 2.33 20.45 0.18
N TRP A 438 2.17 19.12 0.18
CA TRP A 438 1.29 18.41 -0.74
C TRP A 438 -0.16 18.89 -0.65
N TYR A 439 -0.70 19.02 0.57
CA TYR A 439 -2.06 19.52 0.77
C TYR A 439 -2.21 20.97 0.29
N ASP A 440 -1.26 21.84 0.66
CA ASP A 440 -1.24 23.25 0.29
C ASP A 440 -1.08 23.46 -1.24
N SER A 441 -0.40 22.54 -1.93
CA SER A 441 -0.26 22.50 -3.40
C SER A 441 -1.52 22.05 -4.16
N GLY A 442 -2.61 21.74 -3.45
CA GLY A 442 -3.91 21.40 -4.03
C GLY A 442 -4.33 19.94 -3.90
N ALA A 443 -3.63 19.14 -3.10
CA ALA A 443 -4.02 17.77 -2.73
C ALA A 443 -4.35 16.86 -3.94
N LYS A 444 -3.40 16.78 -4.89
CA LYS A 444 -3.51 15.97 -6.11
C LYS A 444 -2.61 14.71 -6.03
N GLY A 445 -3.17 13.55 -6.38
CA GLY A 445 -2.46 12.25 -6.33
C GLY A 445 -2.56 11.57 -4.96
N ILE A 446 -1.68 10.60 -4.70
CA ILE A 446 -1.46 10.04 -3.36
C ILE A 446 -0.51 10.96 -2.58
N PRO A 447 -0.79 11.28 -1.30
CA PRO A 447 0.13 12.01 -0.44
C PRO A 447 1.49 11.30 -0.31
N PRO A 448 2.60 12.00 -0.09
CA PRO A 448 3.92 11.37 0.05
C PRO A 448 4.07 10.44 1.26
#